data_AF-Q70AI3-F1
#
_entry.id   AF-Q70AI3-F1
#
_cell.length_a   1.000
_cell.length_b   1.000
_cell.length_c   1.000
_cell.angle_alpha   90.00
_cell.angle_beta   90.00
_cell.angle_gamma   90.00
#
_symmetry.space_group_name_H-M   'P 1'
#
loop_
_entity.id
_entity.type
_entity.pdbx_description
1 polymer ?
#
loop_
_entity_poly.entity_id
_entity_poly.type
_entity_poly.pdbx_seq_one_letter_code
_entity_poly.pdbx_strand_id
1 'polypeptide(L)'
;TSPTPVPSNKVEIFDIVKHLAHPEPGVELPRSPILCKPNIDAMLHALKLADINPQTTIFFDDSVRNIQAGKQIGMHTVLVGTSERIKGADHALESLHNMKEAFPELWVEAVKDEDVRNSSKVGIETSVIA
;
A
#
# COMPACT_ATOMS: atom_id res chain seq x y z
N THR A 1 45.50 24.98 -21.75
CA THR A 1 44.47 25.31 -20.75
C THR A 1 44.15 24.05 -19.98
N SER A 2 44.44 24.03 -18.68
CA SER A 2 44.16 22.87 -17.82
C SER A 2 42.64 22.70 -17.67
N PRO A 3 42.10 21.46 -17.68
CA PRO A 3 40.68 21.27 -17.51
C PRO A 3 40.26 21.68 -16.10
N THR A 4 39.24 22.52 -16.02
CA THR A 4 38.57 22.92 -14.78
C THR A 4 38.03 21.68 -14.05
N PRO A 5 38.21 21.54 -12.72
CA PRO A 5 37.67 20.42 -11.98
C PRO A 5 36.14 20.48 -12.01
N VAL A 6 35.49 19.40 -12.45
CA VAL A 6 34.04 19.23 -12.33
C VAL A 6 33.72 19.11 -10.85
N PRO A 7 32.74 19.85 -10.29
CA PRO A 7 32.36 19.71 -8.89
C PRO A 7 31.90 18.28 -8.64
N SER A 8 32.57 17.60 -7.71
CA SER A 8 32.08 16.36 -7.15
C SER A 8 30.77 16.68 -6.42
N ASN A 9 29.64 16.31 -7.01
CA ASN A 9 28.35 16.29 -6.32
C ASN A 9 28.45 15.25 -5.19
N LYS A 10 29.01 15.66 -4.06
CA LYS A 10 28.94 14.88 -2.83
C LYS A 10 27.48 14.90 -2.39
N VAL A 11 26.86 13.73 -2.36
CA VAL A 11 25.57 13.54 -1.72
C VAL A 11 25.80 13.76 -0.21
N GLU A 12 25.38 14.89 0.31
CA GLU A 12 25.40 15.14 1.74
C GLU A 12 24.24 14.39 2.39
N ILE A 13 24.56 13.45 3.28
CA ILE A 13 23.56 12.74 4.08
C ILE A 13 23.03 13.72 5.13
N PHE A 14 21.74 14.01 5.07
CA PHE A 14 21.08 14.84 6.08
C PHE A 14 20.98 14.06 7.39
N ASP A 15 21.57 14.58 8.46
CA ASP A 15 21.49 13.99 9.78
C ASP A 15 20.15 14.34 10.45
N ILE A 16 19.15 13.51 10.17
CA ILE A 16 17.80 13.66 10.71
C ILE A 16 17.82 13.62 12.24
N VAL A 17 18.63 12.75 12.85
CA VAL A 17 18.66 12.59 14.32
C VAL A 17 19.17 13.87 14.97
N LYS A 18 20.25 14.45 14.42
CA LYS A 18 20.77 15.74 14.88
C LYS A 18 19.75 16.86 14.73
N HIS A 19 19.07 16.95 13.58
CA HIS A 19 18.07 17.97 13.32
C HIS A 19 16.84 17.83 14.24
N LEU A 20 16.38 16.61 14.52
CA LEU A 20 15.27 16.37 15.45
C LEU A 20 15.65 16.70 16.90
N ALA A 21 16.92 16.50 17.29
CA ALA A 21 17.41 16.87 18.61
C ALA A 21 17.58 18.40 18.76
N HIS A 22 17.91 19.10 17.68
CA HIS A 22 18.16 20.54 17.65
C HIS A 22 17.53 21.16 16.39
N PRO A 23 16.20 21.43 16.41
CA PRO A 23 15.50 21.93 15.24
C PRO A 23 15.91 23.37 14.93
N GLU A 24 16.51 23.57 13.76
CA GLU A 24 16.88 24.88 13.23
C GLU A 24 15.67 25.53 12.53
N PRO A 25 15.26 26.75 12.90
CA PRO A 25 14.16 27.44 12.25
C PRO A 25 14.40 27.61 10.74
N GLY A 26 13.43 27.22 9.92
CA GLY A 26 13.47 27.39 8.46
C GLY A 26 14.24 26.30 7.71
N VAL A 27 14.76 25.28 8.38
CA VAL A 27 15.32 24.09 7.74
C VAL A 27 14.24 23.00 7.70
N GLU A 28 13.73 22.69 6.50
CA GLU A 28 12.81 21.57 6.29
C GLU A 28 13.56 20.24 6.20
N LEU A 29 12.93 19.17 6.67
CA LEU A 29 13.43 17.82 6.46
C LEU A 29 13.42 17.50 4.95
N PRO A 30 14.46 16.85 4.43
CA PRO A 30 14.43 16.35 3.06
C PRO A 30 13.27 15.38 2.89
N ARG A 31 12.64 15.38 1.71
CA ARG A 31 11.60 14.41 1.39
C ARG A 31 12.17 13.00 1.55
N SER A 32 11.46 12.16 2.30
CA SER A 32 11.81 10.75 2.41
C SER A 32 11.78 10.12 1.01
N PRO A 33 12.84 9.42 0.59
CA PRO A 33 12.80 8.64 -0.64
C PRO A 33 11.93 7.37 -0.48
N ILE A 34 11.54 7.03 0.76
CA ILE A 34 10.71 5.88 1.09
C ILE A 34 9.25 6.32 1.13
N LEU A 35 8.46 5.74 0.23
CA LEU A 35 7.00 5.81 0.25
C LEU A 35 6.46 4.51 0.86
N CYS A 36 5.75 4.62 1.98
CA CYS A 36 5.11 3.49 2.63
C CYS A 36 3.75 3.87 3.22
N LYS A 37 2.91 2.87 3.45
CA LYS A 37 1.65 3.04 4.17
C LYS A 37 1.89 3.71 5.55
N PRO A 38 1.01 4.62 6.01
CA PRO A 38 -0.32 4.95 5.47
C PRO A 38 -0.30 6.07 4.41
N ASN A 39 0.86 6.43 3.83
CA ASN A 39 0.89 7.45 2.78
C ASN A 39 0.08 6.98 1.56
N ILE A 40 -0.93 7.77 1.17
CA ILE A 40 -1.78 7.53 0.01
C ILE A 40 -0.97 7.39 -1.27
N ASP A 41 0.07 8.20 -1.46
CA ASP A 41 0.91 8.15 -2.65
C ASP A 41 1.59 6.78 -2.80
N ALA A 42 1.97 6.15 -1.68
CA ALA A 42 2.54 4.81 -1.69
C ALA A 42 1.53 3.77 -2.20
N MET A 43 0.28 3.85 -1.74
CA MET A 43 -0.80 2.93 -2.14
C MET A 43 -1.22 3.15 -3.60
N LEU A 44 -1.39 4.40 -4.02
CA LEU A 44 -1.70 4.75 -5.42
C LEU A 44 -0.57 4.31 -6.36
N HIS A 45 0.68 4.43 -5.93
CA HIS A 45 1.82 3.96 -6.71
C HIS A 45 1.80 2.43 -6.85
N ALA A 46 1.52 1.69 -5.78
CA ALA A 46 1.39 0.24 -5.82
C ALA A 46 0.26 -0.22 -6.75
N LEU A 47 -0.91 0.40 -6.65
CA LEU A 47 -2.05 0.14 -7.55
C LEU A 47 -1.71 0.40 -9.02
N LYS A 48 -1.04 1.53 -9.29
CA LYS A 48 -0.61 1.89 -10.65
C LYS A 48 0.38 0.88 -11.21
N LEU A 49 1.35 0.43 -10.41
CA LEU A 49 2.32 -0.59 -10.84
C LEU A 49 1.66 -1.95 -11.11
N ALA A 50 0.62 -2.27 -10.34
CA ALA A 50 -0.13 -3.51 -10.49
C ALA A 50 -1.21 -3.44 -11.58
N ASP A 51 -1.51 -2.25 -12.13
CA ASP A 51 -2.62 -1.99 -13.05
C ASP A 51 -4.00 -2.41 -12.48
N ILE A 52 -4.22 -2.07 -11.20
CA ILE A 52 -5.42 -2.45 -10.45
C ILE A 52 -6.29 -1.21 -10.17
N ASN A 53 -7.60 -1.35 -10.38
CA ASN A 53 -8.59 -0.33 -10.05
C ASN A 53 -8.93 -0.36 -8.54
N PRO A 54 -8.73 0.74 -7.78
CA PRO A 54 -9.03 0.77 -6.35
C PRO A 54 -10.51 0.48 -6.05
N GLN A 55 -11.45 0.95 -6.87
CA GLN A 55 -12.89 0.79 -6.63
C GLN A 55 -13.37 -0.66 -6.73
N THR A 56 -12.56 -1.55 -7.33
CA THR A 56 -12.84 -2.99 -7.40
C THR A 56 -11.83 -3.81 -6.59
N THR A 57 -11.11 -3.16 -5.67
CA THR A 57 -10.06 -3.80 -4.84
C THR A 57 -10.54 -3.97 -3.41
N ILE A 58 -10.31 -5.16 -2.84
CA ILE A 58 -10.46 -5.40 -1.40
C ILE A 58 -9.08 -5.32 -0.73
N PHE A 59 -8.98 -4.50 0.32
CA PHE A 59 -7.77 -4.24 1.06
C PHE A 59 -7.88 -4.73 2.51
N PHE A 60 -7.04 -5.70 2.85
CA PHE A 60 -6.93 -6.30 4.18
C PHE A 60 -5.66 -5.78 4.88
N ASP A 61 -5.80 -5.23 6.09
CA ASP A 61 -4.68 -4.75 6.90
C ASP A 61 -5.07 -4.78 8.39
N ASP A 62 -4.11 -4.95 9.28
CA ASP A 62 -4.31 -4.95 10.74
C ASP A 62 -4.14 -3.55 11.36
N SER A 63 -3.70 -2.57 10.57
CA SER A 63 -3.54 -1.19 11.01
C SER A 63 -4.72 -0.31 10.62
N VAL A 64 -5.36 0.26 11.63
CA VAL A 64 -6.40 1.29 11.46
C VAL A 64 -5.98 2.43 10.52
N ARG A 65 -4.73 2.91 10.63
CA ARG A 65 -4.25 4.02 9.80
C ARG A 65 -4.14 3.63 8.33
N ASN A 66 -3.70 2.40 8.05
CA ASN A 66 -3.58 1.92 6.67
C ASN A 66 -4.97 1.70 6.08
N ILE A 67 -5.89 1.09 6.84
CA ILE A 67 -7.28 0.89 6.42
C ILE A 67 -7.94 2.22 6.05
N GLN A 68 -7.80 3.24 6.89
CA GLN A 68 -8.36 4.55 6.60
C GLN A 68 -7.78 5.18 5.33
N ALA A 69 -6.47 5.03 5.09
CA ALA A 69 -5.84 5.51 3.86
C ALA A 69 -6.35 4.77 2.61
N GLY A 70 -6.46 3.44 2.68
CA GLY A 70 -7.05 2.62 1.61
C GLY A 70 -8.50 3.00 1.31
N LYS A 71 -9.28 3.27 2.36
CA LYS A 71 -10.68 3.71 2.23
C LYS A 71 -10.79 5.06 1.52
N GLN A 72 -9.89 6.00 1.81
CA GLN A 72 -9.87 7.33 1.18
C GLN A 72 -9.64 7.29 -0.34
N ILE A 73 -8.90 6.30 -0.83
CA ILE A 73 -8.64 6.13 -2.27
C ILE A 73 -9.65 5.22 -2.98
N GLY A 74 -10.70 4.79 -2.27
CA GLY A 74 -11.83 4.07 -2.85
C GLY A 74 -11.76 2.55 -2.79
N MET A 75 -10.79 1.97 -2.08
CA MET A 75 -10.77 0.52 -1.83
C MET A 75 -11.92 0.10 -0.91
N HIS A 76 -12.36 -1.14 -1.07
CA HIS A 76 -13.17 -1.85 -0.08
C HIS A 76 -12.26 -2.37 1.03
N THR A 77 -12.54 -2.08 2.29
CA THR A 77 -11.54 -2.25 3.37
C THR A 77 -11.97 -3.21 4.46
N VAL A 78 -11.05 -4.07 4.89
CA VAL A 78 -11.27 -5.08 5.92
C VAL A 78 -10.18 -4.97 6.99
N LEU A 79 -10.57 -4.50 8.18
CA LEU A 79 -9.67 -4.46 9.34
C LEU A 79 -9.54 -5.87 9.93
N VAL A 80 -8.33 -6.37 10.04
CA VAL A 80 -8.06 -7.73 10.52
C VAL A 80 -7.53 -7.72 11.96
N GLY A 81 -7.86 -8.74 12.75
CA GLY A 81 -7.43 -8.89 14.14
C GLY A 81 -8.46 -8.45 15.17
N THR A 82 -9.67 -8.08 14.73
CA THR A 82 -10.78 -7.68 15.61
C THR A 82 -12.13 -7.98 14.94
N SER A 83 -13.15 -8.30 15.75
CA SER A 83 -14.54 -8.37 15.31
C SER A 83 -15.23 -7.00 15.33
N GLU A 84 -14.62 -5.99 15.94
CA GLU A 84 -15.18 -4.65 16.06
C GLU A 84 -14.86 -3.79 14.85
N ARG A 85 -15.89 -3.43 14.09
CA ARG A 85 -15.77 -2.48 12.98
C ARG A 85 -15.66 -1.05 13.49
N ILE A 86 -14.63 -0.35 13.03
CA ILE A 86 -14.41 1.07 13.32
C ILE A 86 -14.94 1.99 12.21
N LYS A 87 -15.06 3.28 12.52
CA LYS A 87 -15.29 4.30 11.50
C LYS A 87 -14.08 4.38 10.55
N GLY A 88 -14.33 4.20 9.26
CA GLY A 88 -13.30 4.21 8.22
C GLY A 88 -12.82 2.83 7.75
N ALA A 89 -13.46 1.75 8.20
CA ALA A 89 -13.36 0.40 7.65
C ALA A 89 -14.75 -0.07 7.16
N ASP A 90 -14.81 -0.84 6.07
CA ASP A 90 -16.07 -1.43 5.59
C ASP A 90 -16.46 -2.67 6.40
N HIS A 91 -15.46 -3.51 6.70
CA HIS A 91 -15.62 -4.73 7.49
C HIS A 91 -14.52 -4.87 8.54
N ALA A 92 -14.74 -5.77 9.49
CA ALA A 92 -13.74 -6.24 10.42
C ALA A 92 -13.77 -7.78 10.47
N LEU A 93 -12.60 -8.40 10.58
CA LEU A 93 -12.43 -9.84 10.76
C LEU A 93 -11.49 -10.12 11.91
N GLU A 94 -11.89 -11.01 12.82
CA GLU A 94 -11.04 -11.42 13.94
C GLU A 94 -9.78 -12.16 13.45
N SER A 95 -9.91 -12.98 12.40
CA SER A 95 -8.80 -13.68 11.77
C SER A 95 -8.94 -13.74 10.24
N LEU A 96 -7.82 -13.71 9.51
CA LEU A 96 -7.80 -13.95 8.05
C LEU A 96 -8.36 -15.33 7.69
N HIS A 97 -8.31 -16.30 8.60
CA HIS A 97 -8.88 -17.63 8.36
C HIS A 97 -10.40 -17.61 8.16
N ASN A 98 -11.09 -16.58 8.67
CA ASN A 98 -12.53 -16.42 8.48
C ASN A 98 -12.90 -15.84 7.11
N MET A 99 -11.93 -15.49 6.25
CA MET A 99 -12.21 -14.83 4.97
C MET A 99 -13.10 -15.67 4.05
N LYS A 100 -12.96 -16.99 4.05
CA LYS A 100 -13.79 -17.88 3.22
C LYS A 100 -15.27 -17.87 3.63
N GLU A 101 -15.55 -17.70 4.91
CA GLU A 101 -16.91 -17.59 5.44
C GLU A 101 -17.46 -16.17 5.28
N ALA A 102 -16.60 -15.16 5.47
CA ALA A 102 -16.99 -13.76 5.41
C ALA A 102 -17.18 -13.22 3.98
N PHE A 103 -16.41 -13.74 3.02
CA PHE A 103 -16.41 -13.34 1.62
C PHE A 103 -16.43 -14.59 0.71
N PRO A 104 -17.48 -15.44 0.80
CA PRO A 104 -17.56 -16.68 0.04
C PRO A 104 -17.51 -16.45 -1.48
N GLU A 105 -17.95 -15.28 -1.95
CA GLU A 105 -17.92 -14.88 -3.36
C GLU A 105 -16.50 -14.84 -3.95
N LEU A 106 -15.46 -14.63 -3.12
CA LEU A 106 -14.08 -14.64 -3.59
C LEU A 106 -13.57 -16.05 -3.92
N TRP A 107 -14.27 -17.11 -3.47
CA TRP A 107 -13.95 -18.52 -3.73
C TRP A 107 -14.85 -19.19 -4.75
N VAL A 108 -15.85 -18.47 -5.28
CA VAL A 108 -16.68 -18.99 -6.37
C VAL A 108 -15.84 -18.93 -7.64
N GLU A 109 -15.54 -20.08 -8.25
CA GLU A 109 -14.89 -20.12 -9.55
C GLU A 109 -15.73 -19.33 -10.54
N ALA A 110 -15.13 -18.33 -11.19
CA ALA A 110 -15.81 -17.58 -12.23
C ALA A 110 -16.33 -18.57 -13.27
N VAL A 111 -17.67 -18.64 -13.40
CA VAL A 111 -18.29 -19.34 -14.52
C VAL A 111 -17.69 -18.71 -15.77
N LYS A 112 -16.95 -19.50 -16.55
CA LYS A 112 -16.36 -19.04 -17.80
C LYS A 112 -17.49 -18.70 -18.76
N ASP A 113 -17.90 -17.45 -18.80
CA ASP A 113 -18.58 -16.94 -19.99
C ASP A 113 -17.56 -17.03 -21.13
N GLU A 114 -17.85 -17.87 -22.13
CA GLU A 114 -16.98 -18.14 -23.28
C GLU A 114 -16.65 -16.88 -24.12
N ASP A 115 -17.27 -15.72 -23.83
CA ASP A 115 -17.16 -14.51 -24.64
C ASP A 115 -16.18 -13.44 -24.11
N VAL A 116 -15.49 -13.65 -22.98
CA VAL A 116 -14.45 -12.71 -22.51
C VAL A 116 -13.07 -13.35 -22.51
N ARG A 117 -12.61 -13.74 -23.72
CA ARG A 117 -11.18 -13.70 -24.01
C ARG A 117 -10.77 -12.23 -24.05
N ASN A 118 -10.24 -11.70 -22.94
CA ASN A 118 -9.01 -10.90 -22.93
C ASN A 118 -8.68 -10.35 -21.53
N SER A 119 -7.48 -10.72 -21.07
CA SER A 119 -6.63 -9.97 -20.13
C SER A 119 -6.96 -9.99 -18.62
N SER A 120 -7.20 -11.16 -18.04
CA SER A 120 -6.84 -11.39 -16.64
C SER A 120 -5.40 -11.91 -16.58
N LYS A 121 -4.45 -10.99 -16.37
CA LYS A 121 -3.09 -11.36 -15.93
C LYS A 121 -3.25 -11.88 -14.50
N VAL A 122 -3.49 -13.19 -14.39
CA VAL A 122 -3.68 -13.91 -13.13
C VAL A 122 -2.56 -13.53 -12.17
N GLY A 123 -2.94 -13.04 -11.00
CA GLY A 123 -2.02 -12.76 -9.90
C GLY A 123 -1.20 -14.01 -9.60
N ILE A 124 0.12 -13.84 -9.51
CA ILE A 124 1.06 -14.94 -9.33
C ILE A 124 0.83 -15.53 -7.94
N GLU A 125 0.16 -16.68 -7.86
CA GLU A 125 0.09 -17.46 -6.62
C GLU A 125 1.52 -17.88 -6.23
N THR A 126 1.94 -17.50 -5.02
CA THR A 126 3.17 -18.03 -4.41
C THR A 126 2.77 -19.05 -3.36
N SER A 127 3.03 -20.32 -3.65
CA SER A 127 2.81 -21.41 -2.70
C SER A 127 3.78 -21.28 -1.51
N VAL A 128 3.24 -21.20 -0.30
CA VAL A 128 4.02 -21.29 0.94
C VAL A 128 4.18 -22.76 1.28
N ILE A 129 5.41 -23.25 1.30
CA ILE A 129 5.72 -24.58 1.84
C ILE A 129 5.91 -24.39 3.34
N ALA A 130 5.12 -25.11 4.14
CA ALA A 130 5.24 -25.16 5.60
C ALA A 130 6.42 -26.03 6.04
#